data_AF-A0A7X4GKB4-F1
#
_entry.id   AF-A0A7X4GKB4-F1
#
_cell.length_a   1.000
_cell.length_b   1.000
_cell.length_c   1.000
_cell.angle_alpha   90.00
_cell.angle_beta   90.00
_cell.angle_gamma   90.00
#
_symmetry.space_group_name_H-M   'P 1'
#
loop_
_entity.id
_entity.type
_entity.pdbx_description
1 polymer ?
#
loop_
_entity_poly.entity_id
_entity_poly.type
_entity_poly.pdbx_seq_one_letter_code
_entity_poly.pdbx_strand_id
1 'polypeptide(L)'
;MKNHAADWLKLTHDSYWLWAESMMVIGMRTSDMMTGRGSERENALMVSEKVKAAADLGMQMAMGGMVSPQAAVSHYRRKVTANRRRLARKKTK
;
A
#
# COMPACT_ATOMS: atom_id res chain seq x y z
N MET A 1 25.71 -19.51 2.12
CA MET A 1 25.36 -19.21 0.71
C MET A 1 24.02 -18.49 0.69
N LYS A 2 23.91 -17.33 0.04
CA LYS A 2 22.63 -16.62 -0.10
C LYS A 2 21.73 -17.44 -1.04
N ASN A 3 20.54 -17.82 -0.58
CA ASN A 3 19.59 -18.58 -1.41
C ASN A 3 18.72 -17.62 -2.23
N HIS A 4 19.27 -17.18 -3.36
CA HIS A 4 18.61 -16.22 -4.25
C HIS A 4 17.23 -16.69 -4.72
N ALA A 5 17.02 -17.99 -4.91
CA ALA A 5 15.72 -18.54 -5.30
C ALA A 5 14.66 -18.34 -4.21
N ALA A 6 15.03 -18.53 -2.93
CA ALA A 6 14.15 -18.27 -1.80
C ALA A 6 13.85 -16.77 -1.64
N ASP A 7 14.84 -15.90 -1.88
CA ASP A 7 14.65 -14.44 -1.82
C ASP A 7 13.71 -13.93 -2.92
N TRP A 8 13.80 -14.49 -4.13
CA TRP A 8 12.87 -14.20 -5.23
C TRP A 8 11.47 -14.72 -4.94
N LEU A 9 11.32 -15.96 -4.45
CA LEU A 9 10.03 -16.51 -4.08
C LEU A 9 9.34 -15.70 -2.98
N LYS A 10 10.11 -15.23 -1.99
CA LYS A 10 9.58 -14.35 -0.94
C LYS A 10 9.12 -13.01 -1.51
N LEU A 11 9.91 -12.40 -2.39
CA LEU A 11 9.56 -11.13 -3.03
C LEU A 11 8.29 -11.26 -3.87
N THR A 12 8.16 -12.32 -4.69
CA THR A 12 6.96 -12.54 -5.51
C THR A 12 5.73 -12.77 -4.64
N HIS A 13 5.84 -13.58 -3.58
CA HIS A 13 4.77 -13.79 -2.62
C HIS A 13 4.33 -12.49 -1.93
N ASP A 14 5.28 -11.69 -1.43
CA ASP A 14 4.97 -10.43 -0.75
C ASP A 14 4.40 -9.38 -1.72
N SER A 15 4.85 -9.38 -2.97
CA SER A 15 4.32 -8.53 -4.04
C SER A 15 2.89 -8.92 -4.43
N TYR A 16 2.61 -10.23 -4.52
CA TYR A 16 1.27 -10.75 -4.78
C TYR A 16 0.30 -10.35 -3.66
N TRP A 17 0.71 -10.48 -2.40
CA TRP A 17 -0.11 -10.03 -1.28
C TRP A 17 -0.35 -8.52 -1.27
N LEU A 18 0.68 -7.73 -1.59
CA LEU A 18 0.53 -6.29 -1.76
C LEU A 18 -0.49 -5.95 -2.85
N TRP A 19 -0.43 -6.63 -3.99
CA TRP A 19 -1.39 -6.47 -5.08
C TRP A 19 -2.83 -6.82 -4.64
N ALA A 20 -3.01 -7.97 -4.00
CA ALA A 20 -4.33 -8.41 -3.53
C ALA A 20 -4.95 -7.44 -2.51
N GLU A 21 -4.18 -6.97 -1.52
CA GLU A 21 -4.67 -5.98 -0.57
C GLU A 21 -4.97 -4.63 -1.25
N SER A 22 -4.21 -4.27 -2.28
CA SER A 22 -4.45 -3.05 -3.06
C SER A 22 -5.78 -3.12 -3.81
N MET A 23 -6.09 -4.26 -4.44
CA MET A 23 -7.39 -4.49 -5.09
C MET A 23 -8.55 -4.38 -4.11
N MET A 24 -8.41 -4.91 -2.88
CA MET A 24 -9.44 -4.77 -1.85
C MET A 24 -9.67 -3.31 -1.48
N VAL A 25 -8.60 -2.53 -1.31
CA VAL A 25 -8.69 -1.08 -1.02
C VAL A 25 -9.38 -0.33 -2.16
N ILE A 26 -9.03 -0.64 -3.41
CA ILE A 26 -9.66 -0.04 -4.60
C ILE A 26 -11.15 -0.38 -4.61
N GLY A 27 -11.51 -1.67 -4.52
CA GLY A 27 -12.91 -2.12 -4.54
C GLY A 27 -13.74 -1.51 -3.41
N MET A 28 -13.20 -1.40 -2.19
CA MET A 28 -13.89 -0.74 -1.08
C MET A 28 -14.18 0.74 -1.38
N ARG A 29 -13.20 1.47 -1.94
CA ARG A 29 -13.39 2.90 -2.27
C ARG A 29 -14.32 3.12 -3.44
N THR A 30 -14.25 2.27 -4.47
CA THR A 30 -15.19 2.31 -5.60
C THR A 30 -16.61 2.06 -5.10
N SER A 31 -16.80 1.09 -4.20
CA SER A 31 -18.10 0.85 -3.54
C SER A 31 -18.57 2.05 -2.72
N ASP A 32 -17.68 2.68 -1.95
CA ASP A 32 -18.00 3.90 -1.20
C ASP A 32 -18.49 5.01 -2.15
N MET A 33 -17.73 5.31 -3.21
CA MET A 33 -18.12 6.29 -4.24
C MET A 33 -19.47 5.98 -4.90
N MET A 34 -19.70 4.72 -5.29
CA MET A 34 -20.96 4.30 -5.94
C MET A 34 -22.16 4.38 -5.01
N THR A 35 -21.97 4.17 -3.71
CA THR A 35 -23.05 4.17 -2.72
C THR A 35 -23.26 5.53 -2.05
N GLY A 36 -22.51 6.56 -2.47
CA GLY A 36 -22.49 7.87 -1.82
C GLY A 36 -21.98 7.82 -0.38
N ARG A 37 -21.28 6.73 -0.01
CA ARG A 37 -20.65 6.55 1.30
C ARG A 37 -19.20 7.04 1.23
N GLY A 38 -18.71 7.63 2.31
CA GLY A 38 -17.38 8.23 2.36
C GLY A 38 -17.42 9.73 2.61
N SER A 39 -16.26 10.30 2.94
CA SER A 39 -16.12 11.73 3.24
C SER A 39 -15.07 12.32 2.31
N GLU A 40 -15.35 13.46 1.68
CA GLU A 40 -14.36 14.18 0.85
C GLU A 40 -13.05 14.42 1.61
N ARG A 41 -13.16 14.75 2.90
CA ARG A 41 -12.01 14.90 3.81
C ARG A 41 -11.18 13.62 3.90
N GLU A 42 -11.83 12.46 3.99
CA GLU A 42 -11.13 11.18 4.04
C GLU A 42 -10.49 10.85 2.70
N ASN A 43 -11.19 11.09 1.60
CA ASN A 43 -10.66 10.89 0.25
C ASN A 43 -9.40 11.72 0.04
N ALA A 44 -9.44 13.01 0.43
CA ALA A 44 -8.28 13.90 0.42
C ALA A 44 -7.12 13.37 1.28
N LEU A 45 -7.39 13.02 2.55
CA LEU A 45 -6.38 12.47 3.46
C LEU A 45 -5.70 11.23 2.86
N MET A 46 -6.49 10.34 2.27
CA MET A 46 -5.99 9.11 1.69
C MET A 46 -5.20 9.30 0.38
N VAL A 47 -5.40 10.39 -0.35
CA VAL A 47 -4.56 10.77 -1.50
C VAL A 47 -3.28 11.44 -1.00
N SER A 48 -3.38 12.37 -0.05
CA SER A 48 -2.22 13.03 0.57
C SER A 48 -1.26 12.04 1.21
N GLU A 49 -1.78 10.99 1.88
CA GLU A 49 -0.96 9.90 2.43
C GLU A 49 -0.20 9.12 1.35
N LYS A 50 -0.80 8.91 0.17
CA LYS A 50 -0.14 8.21 -0.95
C LYS A 50 0.93 9.08 -1.60
N VAL A 51 0.62 10.36 -1.83
CA VAL A 51 1.58 11.34 -2.36
C VAL A 51 2.76 11.47 -1.41
N LYS A 52 2.52 11.55 -0.10
CA LYS A 52 3.58 11.57 0.91
C LYS A 52 4.42 10.31 0.89
N ALA A 53 3.81 9.12 0.83
CA ALA A 53 4.57 7.86 0.76
C ALA A 53 5.42 7.76 -0.51
N ALA A 54 4.92 8.25 -1.66
CA ALA A 54 5.68 8.31 -2.90
C ALA A 54 6.84 9.32 -2.82
N ALA A 55 6.62 10.49 -2.21
CA ALA A 55 7.66 11.49 -2.00
C ALA A 55 8.75 11.00 -1.02
N ASP A 56 8.35 10.34 0.07
CA ASP A 56 9.28 9.74 1.04
C ASP A 56 10.16 8.68 0.36
N LEU A 57 9.57 7.81 -0.47
CA LEU A 57 10.31 6.80 -1.23
C LEU A 57 11.23 7.45 -2.29
N GLY A 58 10.73 8.45 -3.02
CA GLY A 58 11.49 9.20 -4.01
C GLY A 58 12.70 9.92 -3.41
N MET A 59 12.55 10.54 -2.24
CA MET A 59 13.66 11.11 -1.49
C MET A 59 14.66 10.06 -1.03
N GLN A 60 14.21 8.91 -0.53
CA GLN A 60 15.11 7.81 -0.15
C GLN A 60 15.94 7.31 -1.32
N MET A 61 15.35 7.21 -2.52
CA MET A 61 16.05 6.85 -3.75
C MET A 61 17.02 7.97 -4.20
N ALA A 62 16.60 9.24 -4.14
CA ALA A 62 17.41 10.39 -4.55
C ALA A 62 18.63 10.62 -3.65
N MET A 63 18.53 10.33 -2.35
CA MET A 63 19.65 10.43 -1.40
C MET A 63 20.65 9.25 -1.50
N GLY A 64 20.62 8.47 -2.58
CA GLY A 64 21.53 7.35 -2.80
C GLY A 64 21.18 6.09 -1.99
N GLY A 65 20.02 6.07 -1.33
CA GLY A 65 19.51 4.86 -0.70
C GLY A 65 19.10 3.85 -1.75
N MET A 66 19.90 2.79 -1.95
CA MET A 66 19.43 1.61 -2.68
C MET A 66 18.30 0.97 -1.88
N VAL A 67 17.06 1.25 -2.27
CA VAL A 67 15.90 0.52 -1.78
C VAL A 67 15.91 -0.84 -2.47
N SER A 68 16.24 -1.89 -1.73
CA SER A 68 16.10 -3.25 -2.25
C SER A 68 14.63 -3.49 -2.64
N PRO A 69 14.33 -4.29 -3.68
CA PRO A 69 12.97 -4.59 -4.07
C PRO A 69 12.09 -5.06 -2.88
N GLN A 70 12.68 -5.86 -1.98
CA GLN A 70 12.04 -6.32 -0.76
C GLN A 70 11.72 -5.18 0.22
N ALA A 71 12.61 -4.20 0.37
CA ALA A 71 12.37 -3.03 1.22
C ALA A 71 11.23 -2.15 0.66
N ALA A 72 11.19 -1.96 -0.67
CA ALA A 72 10.09 -1.24 -1.32
C ALA A 72 8.74 -1.94 -1.10
N VAL A 73 8.67 -3.25 -1.37
CA VAL A 73 7.44 -4.04 -1.20
C VAL A 73 6.97 -4.04 0.26
N SER A 74 7.89 -4.20 1.21
CA SER A 74 7.57 -4.14 2.64
C SER A 74 7.01 -2.77 3.05
N HIS A 75 7.61 -1.69 2.55
CA HIS A 75 7.14 -0.33 2.79
C HIS A 75 5.69 -0.15 2.30
N TYR A 76 5.42 -0.51 1.05
CA TYR A 76 4.07 -0.40 0.47
C TYR A 76 3.05 -1.28 1.19
N ARG A 77 3.41 -2.52 1.50
CA ARG A 77 2.50 -3.47 2.16
C ARG A 77 2.03 -2.93 3.51
N ARG A 78 2.94 -2.41 4.33
CA ARG A 78 2.58 -1.78 5.62
C ARG A 78 1.53 -0.69 5.45
N LYS A 79 1.66 0.16 4.43
CA LYS A 79 0.73 1.27 4.16
C LYS A 79 -0.62 0.76 3.66
N VAL A 80 -0.63 -0.19 2.73
CA VAL A 80 -1.85 -0.76 2.15
C VAL A 80 -2.63 -1.58 3.18
N THR A 81 -1.97 -2.42 3.98
CA THR A 81 -2.61 -3.16 5.08
C THR A 81 -3.26 -2.20 6.09
N ALA A 82 -2.57 -1.13 6.47
CA ALA A 82 -3.13 -0.11 7.37
C ALA A 82 -4.37 0.55 6.75
N ASN A 83 -4.35 0.86 5.45
CA ASN A 83 -5.48 1.42 4.72
C ASN A 83 -6.69 0.48 4.73
N ARG A 84 -6.46 -0.79 4.36
CA ARG A 84 -7.49 -1.84 4.36
C ARG A 84 -8.13 -1.99 5.74
N ARG A 85 -7.33 -2.04 6.81
CA ARG A 85 -7.83 -2.15 8.18
C ARG A 85 -8.68 -0.94 8.59
N ARG A 86 -8.28 0.28 8.24
CA ARG A 86 -9.06 1.50 8.53
C ARG A 86 -10.39 1.52 7.78
N LEU A 87 -10.38 1.17 6.49
CA LEU A 87 -11.60 1.08 5.68
C LEU A 87 -12.55 0.00 6.21
N ALA A 88 -12.03 -1.17 6.55
CA ALA A 88 -12.83 -2.26 7.12
C ALA A 88 -13.49 -1.84 8.45
N ARG A 89 -12.74 -1.19 9.36
CA ARG A 89 -13.30 -0.68 10.63
C ARG A 89 -14.42 0.35 10.43
N LYS A 90 -14.35 1.16 9.36
CA LYS A 90 -15.40 2.12 9.02
C LYS A 90 -16.66 1.44 8.47
N LYS A 91 -16.56 0.28 7.80
CA LYS A 91 -17.75 -0.48 7.36
C LYS A 91 -18.51 -1.15 8.50
N THR A 92 -17.88 -1.37 9.65
CA THR A 92 -18.50 -2.02 10.82
C THR A 92 -19.16 -1.03 11.79
N LYS A 93 -18.93 0.27 11.62
CA LYS A 93 -19.63 1.34 12.36
C LYS A 93 -20.76 1.89 11.51
#